data_AF-A0A842V7N3-F1
#
_entry.id   AF-A0A842V7N3-F1
#
_cell.length_a   1.000
_cell.length_b   1.000
_cell.length_c   1.000
_cell.angle_alpha   90.00
_cell.angle_beta   90.00
_cell.angle_gamma   90.00
#
_symmetry.space_group_name_H-M   'P 1'
#
loop_
_entity.id
_entity.type
_entity.pdbx_description
1 polymer ?
#
loop_
_entity_poly.entity_id
_entity_poly.type
_entity_poly.pdbx_seq_one_letter_code
_entity_poly.pdbx_strand_id
1 'polypeptide(L)'
;MFETLGVLFVFIILLGISLALYSFVQQGNVEDALSQQAAKKATVLATKATNVPELDCSRIGFTRTKCVDLLKLQSINYVLNSSRAAREYYFDVFQTARIVIYQLWPQSNMSVTLYDNLDTRATDVLYEPLLLYNPLTETNTFGMMEIRVPTT
;
A
#
# COMPACT_ATOMS: atom_id res chain seq x y z
N MET A 1 25.45 -18.75 55.07
CA MET A 1 24.90 -17.42 54.70
C MET A 1 25.54 -16.82 53.45
N PHE A 2 26.86 -16.95 53.24
CA PHE A 2 27.49 -16.52 51.97
C PHE A 2 27.07 -17.36 50.76
N GLU A 3 26.82 -18.66 50.94
CA GLU A 3 26.37 -19.57 49.88
C GLU A 3 25.04 -19.13 49.23
N THR A 4 24.03 -18.79 50.05
CA THR A 4 22.74 -18.29 49.56
C THR A 4 22.85 -16.95 48.84
N LEU A 5 23.82 -16.11 49.23
CA LEU A 5 24.10 -14.83 48.58
C LEU A 5 24.76 -15.03 47.20
N GLY A 6 25.63 -16.03 47.07
CA GLY A 6 26.23 -16.42 45.79
C GLY A 6 25.19 -16.95 44.80
N VAL A 7 24.27 -17.79 45.24
CA VAL A 7 23.17 -18.31 44.40
C VAL A 7 22.27 -17.18 43.91
N LEU A 8 21.91 -16.24 44.80
CA LEU A 8 21.10 -15.07 44.44
C LEU A 8 21.83 -14.20 43.38
N PHE A 9 23.13 -14.01 43.52
CA PHE A 9 23.92 -13.20 42.59
C PHE A 9 23.95 -13.81 41.18
N VAL A 10 24.21 -15.12 41.06
CA VAL A 10 24.18 -15.82 39.78
C VAL A 10 22.79 -15.77 39.16
N PHE A 11 21.74 -15.92 39.97
CA PHE A 11 20.36 -15.83 39.50
C PHE A 11 20.05 -14.46 38.90
N ILE A 12 20.46 -13.37 39.54
CA ILE A 12 20.26 -12.00 39.03
C ILE A 12 20.96 -11.80 37.68
N ILE A 13 22.19 -12.32 37.52
CA ILE A 13 22.92 -12.24 36.24
C ILE A 13 22.17 -12.99 35.14
N LEU A 14 21.72 -14.22 35.40
CA LEU A 14 20.97 -15.02 34.42
C LEU A 14 19.65 -14.35 34.03
N LEU A 15 18.96 -13.74 35.01
CA LEU A 15 17.73 -12.99 34.77
C LEU A 15 18.00 -11.77 33.88
N GLY A 16 19.07 -11.02 34.16
CA GLY A 16 19.49 -9.88 33.34
C GLY A 16 19.78 -10.26 31.89
N ILE A 17 20.52 -11.36 31.67
CA ILE A 17 20.80 -11.87 30.32
C ILE A 17 19.50 -12.30 29.61
N SER A 18 18.61 -12.99 30.31
CA SER A 18 17.33 -13.46 29.75
C SER A 18 16.43 -12.31 29.34
N LEU A 19 16.33 -11.25 30.15
CA LEU A 19 15.59 -10.02 29.83
C LEU A 19 16.18 -9.30 28.62
N ALA A 20 17.51 -9.21 28.52
CA ALA A 20 18.17 -8.57 27.39
C ALA A 20 17.86 -9.32 26.09
N LEU A 21 18.03 -10.65 26.09
CA LEU A 21 17.72 -11.49 24.92
C LEU A 21 16.24 -11.43 24.53
N TYR A 22 15.32 -11.47 25.50
CA TYR A 22 13.89 -11.33 25.25
C TYR A 22 13.55 -10.00 24.60
N SER A 23 14.14 -8.89 25.07
CA SER A 23 13.91 -7.56 24.51
C SER A 23 14.36 -7.46 23.05
N PHE A 24 15.49 -8.06 22.68
CA PHE A 24 15.96 -8.09 21.29
C PHE A 24 15.01 -8.89 20.38
N VAL A 25 14.58 -10.07 20.81
CA VAL A 25 13.64 -10.91 20.03
C VAL A 25 12.28 -10.23 19.89
N GLN A 26 11.80 -9.58 20.96
CA GLN A 26 10.51 -8.89 20.94
C GLN A 26 10.50 -7.72 19.94
N GLN A 27 11.59 -6.97 19.81
CA GLN A 27 11.67 -5.87 18.84
C GLN A 27 11.52 -6.35 17.39
N GLY A 28 12.20 -7.44 17.01
CA GLY A 28 12.09 -8.01 15.67
C GLY A 28 10.66 -8.48 15.34
N ASN A 29 10.00 -9.15 16.28
CA ASN A 29 8.61 -9.60 16.09
C ASN A 29 7.62 -8.43 15.90
N VAL A 30 7.87 -7.28 16.55
CA VAL A 30 7.02 -6.09 16.40
C VAL A 30 7.20 -5.48 15.01
N GLU A 31 8.43 -5.34 14.53
CA GLU A 31 8.71 -4.81 13.19
C GLU A 31 8.10 -5.69 12.09
N ASP A 32 8.27 -7.01 12.19
CA ASP A 32 7.68 -7.97 11.26
C ASP A 32 6.14 -7.91 11.27
N ALA A 33 5.53 -7.80 12.46
CA ALA A 33 4.08 -7.68 12.59
C ALA A 33 3.54 -6.38 11.96
N LEU A 34 4.26 -5.26 12.13
CA LEU A 34 3.90 -3.97 11.53
C LEU A 34 4.00 -4.02 10.00
N SER A 35 5.09 -4.57 9.45
CA SER A 35 5.25 -4.73 8.00
C SER A 35 4.16 -5.64 7.40
N GLN A 36 3.85 -6.76 8.06
CA GLN A 36 2.76 -7.64 7.62
C GLN A 36 1.39 -6.94 7.65
N GLN A 37 1.14 -6.09 8.66
CA GLN A 37 -0.09 -5.32 8.74
C GLN A 37 -0.18 -4.28 7.63
N ALA A 38 0.92 -3.57 7.35
CA ALA A 38 0.99 -2.60 6.25
C ALA A 38 0.79 -3.30 4.88
N ALA A 39 1.43 -4.44 4.63
CA ALA A 39 1.22 -5.23 3.42
C ALA A 39 -0.26 -5.64 3.24
N LYS A 40 -0.91 -6.14 4.31
CA LYS A 40 -2.34 -6.47 4.28
C LYS A 40 -3.20 -5.26 3.95
N LYS A 41 -2.93 -4.10 4.56
CA LYS A 41 -3.63 -2.84 4.24
C LYS A 41 -3.44 -2.46 2.78
N ALA A 42 -2.22 -2.54 2.25
CA ALA A 42 -1.92 -2.24 0.85
C ALA A 42 -2.70 -3.17 -0.10
N THR A 43 -2.78 -4.47 0.18
CA THR A 43 -3.56 -5.42 -0.64
C THR A 43 -5.07 -5.13 -0.61
N VAL A 44 -5.62 -4.76 0.55
CA VAL A 44 -7.03 -4.35 0.67
C VAL A 44 -7.27 -3.08 -0.14
N LEU A 45 -6.38 -2.10 -0.05
CA LEU A 45 -6.46 -0.85 -0.82
C LEU A 45 -6.32 -1.12 -2.32
N ALA A 46 -5.43 -2.01 -2.74
CA ALA A 46 -5.31 -2.44 -4.13
C ALA A 46 -6.62 -2.99 -4.66
N THR A 47 -7.22 -3.90 -3.90
CA THR A 47 -8.49 -4.53 -4.26
C THR A 47 -9.60 -3.50 -4.36
N LYS A 48 -9.66 -2.55 -3.42
CA LYS A 48 -10.62 -1.44 -3.48
C LYS A 48 -10.39 -0.57 -4.71
N ALA A 49 -9.16 -0.14 -4.95
CA ALA A 49 -8.78 0.72 -6.07
C ALA A 49 -9.12 0.08 -7.43
N THR A 50 -8.88 -1.22 -7.59
CA THR A 50 -9.21 -1.93 -8.84
C THR A 50 -10.70 -2.17 -9.05
N ASN A 51 -11.51 -2.08 -7.99
CA ASN A 51 -12.96 -2.33 -8.04
C ASN A 51 -13.78 -1.04 -7.99
N VAL A 52 -13.15 0.12 -8.17
CA VAL A 52 -13.85 1.41 -8.28
C VAL A 52 -14.56 1.46 -9.65
N PRO A 53 -15.89 1.59 -9.70
CA PRO A 53 -16.63 1.57 -10.97
C PRO A 53 -16.24 2.73 -11.90
N GLU A 54 -15.73 3.83 -11.34
CA GLU A 54 -15.20 4.95 -12.08
C GLU A 54 -13.91 4.62 -12.85
N LEU A 55 -13.16 3.57 -12.46
CA LEU A 55 -11.98 3.10 -13.20
C LEU A 55 -12.29 1.93 -14.14
N ASP A 56 -13.49 1.35 -14.06
CA ASP A 56 -13.87 0.15 -14.80
C ASP A 56 -13.75 0.36 -16.31
N CYS A 57 -13.36 -0.68 -17.03
CA CYS A 57 -13.14 -0.60 -18.46
C CYS A 57 -14.44 -0.46 -19.24
N SER A 58 -14.49 0.47 -20.19
CA SER A 58 -15.70 0.76 -20.97
C SER A 58 -16.14 -0.37 -21.91
N ARG A 59 -15.35 -1.45 -22.03
CA ARG A 59 -15.59 -2.57 -22.95
C ARG A 59 -16.31 -3.72 -22.24
N ILE A 60 -17.54 -4.00 -22.70
CA ILE A 60 -18.37 -5.10 -22.21
C ILE A 60 -17.64 -6.44 -22.41
N GLY A 61 -17.45 -7.20 -21.33
CA GLY A 61 -16.87 -8.55 -21.37
C GLY A 61 -15.44 -8.69 -20.81
N PHE A 62 -14.76 -7.59 -20.48
CA PHE A 62 -13.47 -7.61 -19.75
C PHE A 62 -13.66 -7.74 -18.24
N THR A 63 -14.56 -8.63 -17.78
CA THR A 63 -14.87 -8.78 -16.34
C THR A 63 -13.85 -9.63 -15.57
N ARG A 64 -12.77 -10.09 -16.20
CA ARG A 64 -11.82 -11.04 -15.58
C ARG A 64 -10.39 -10.54 -15.41
N THR A 65 -10.05 -9.35 -15.91
CA THR A 65 -8.69 -8.82 -15.81
C THR A 65 -8.73 -7.43 -15.18
N LYS A 66 -7.83 -7.15 -14.22
CA LYS A 66 -7.64 -5.82 -13.61
C LYS A 66 -7.37 -4.78 -14.71
N CYS A 67 -8.43 -4.14 -15.20
CA CYS A 67 -8.44 -3.27 -16.36
C CYS A 67 -8.85 -1.87 -15.91
N VAL A 68 -8.11 -0.85 -16.35
CA VAL A 68 -8.37 0.54 -16.03
C VAL A 68 -8.52 1.33 -17.33
N ASP A 69 -9.63 2.06 -17.45
CA ASP A 69 -9.85 2.97 -18.58
C ASP A 69 -9.02 4.26 -18.40
N LEU A 70 -8.16 4.55 -19.37
CA LEU A 70 -7.26 5.70 -19.32
C LEU A 70 -7.98 7.04 -19.32
N LEU A 71 -9.09 7.15 -20.06
CA LEU A 71 -9.84 8.40 -20.14
C LEU A 71 -10.55 8.67 -18.81
N LYS A 72 -11.08 7.63 -18.18
CA LYS A 72 -11.68 7.76 -16.84
C LYS A 72 -10.63 8.05 -15.77
N LEU A 73 -9.47 7.40 -15.82
CA LEU A 73 -8.35 7.67 -14.92
C LEU A 73 -7.91 9.14 -14.95
N GLN A 74 -7.75 9.70 -16.15
CA GLN A 74 -7.43 11.13 -16.33
C GLN A 74 -8.53 12.04 -15.78
N SER A 75 -9.79 11.67 -16.02
CA SER A 75 -10.96 12.43 -15.55
C SER A 75 -11.06 12.43 -14.02
N ILE A 76 -10.85 11.27 -13.38
CA ILE A 76 -10.84 11.16 -11.91
C ILE A 76 -9.71 11.97 -11.31
N ASN A 77 -8.50 11.88 -11.87
CA ASN A 77 -7.36 12.66 -11.40
C ASN A 77 -7.69 14.17 -11.45
N TYR A 78 -8.33 14.64 -12.53
CA TYR A 78 -8.79 16.03 -12.61
C TYR A 78 -9.85 16.37 -11.54
N VAL A 79 -10.85 15.50 -11.33
CA VAL A 79 -11.92 15.71 -10.33
C VAL A 79 -11.39 15.72 -8.91
N LEU A 80 -10.48 14.80 -8.56
CA LEU A 80 -9.89 14.70 -7.23
C LEU A 80 -9.00 15.89 -6.89
N ASN A 81 -8.30 16.44 -7.89
CA ASN A 81 -7.48 17.65 -7.70
C ASN A 81 -8.30 18.94 -7.67
N SER A 82 -9.47 18.98 -8.31
CA SER A 82 -10.31 20.18 -8.42
C SER A 82 -11.41 20.26 -7.36
N SER A 83 -11.87 19.13 -6.82
CA SER A 83 -13.00 19.07 -5.88
C SER A 83 -12.59 18.51 -4.53
N ARG A 84 -12.67 19.36 -3.50
CA ARG A 84 -12.47 18.93 -2.11
C ARG A 84 -13.49 17.86 -1.68
N ALA A 85 -14.75 18.00 -2.10
CA ALA A 85 -15.81 17.05 -1.76
C ALA A 85 -15.54 15.66 -2.37
N ALA A 86 -15.00 15.61 -3.60
CA ALA A 86 -14.59 14.35 -4.21
C ALA A 86 -13.43 13.71 -3.42
N ARG A 87 -12.43 14.50 -3.02
CA ARG A 87 -11.32 14.00 -2.20
C ARG A 87 -11.77 13.48 -0.83
N GLU A 88 -12.74 14.14 -0.20
CA GLU A 88 -13.35 13.68 1.06
C GLU A 88 -14.13 12.37 0.87
N TYR A 89 -14.89 12.23 -0.22
CA TYR A 89 -15.57 10.96 -0.54
C TYR A 89 -14.59 9.79 -0.70
N TYR A 90 -13.49 10.00 -1.42
CA TYR A 90 -12.47 8.96 -1.60
C TYR A 90 -11.56 8.75 -0.38
N PHE A 91 -11.54 9.68 0.58
CA PHE A 91 -10.80 9.50 1.84
C PHE A 91 -11.37 8.35 2.67
N ASP A 92 -12.69 8.15 2.70
CA ASP A 92 -13.29 7.02 3.42
C ASP A 92 -12.87 5.66 2.83
N VAL A 93 -12.55 5.63 1.53
CA VAL A 93 -12.14 4.43 0.80
C VAL A 93 -10.63 4.19 0.90
N PHE A 94 -9.83 5.21 0.60
CA PHE A 94 -8.38 5.13 0.43
C PHE A 94 -7.56 5.60 1.64
N GLN A 95 -8.18 6.33 2.57
CA GLN A 95 -7.58 6.83 3.80
C GLN A 95 -6.26 7.58 3.55
N THR A 96 -5.22 7.28 4.35
CA THR A 96 -3.87 7.80 4.18
C THR A 96 -3.10 6.86 3.27
N ALA A 97 -3.13 7.11 1.97
CA ALA A 97 -2.40 6.33 0.98
C ALA A 97 -2.02 7.20 -0.22
N ARG A 98 -1.05 6.73 -1.00
CA ARG A 98 -0.75 7.26 -2.33
C ARG A 98 -0.90 6.15 -3.36
N ILE A 99 -1.69 6.39 -4.40
CA ILE A 99 -1.96 5.44 -5.48
C ILE A 99 -1.53 6.09 -6.80
N VAL A 100 -0.55 5.49 -7.46
CA VAL A 100 -0.02 5.97 -8.74
C VAL A 100 -0.09 4.84 -9.75
N ILE A 101 -0.54 5.15 -10.96
CA ILE A 101 -0.61 4.19 -12.05
C ILE A 101 0.42 4.58 -13.10
N TYR A 102 1.28 3.63 -13.44
CA TYR A 102 2.32 3.78 -14.44
C TYR A 102 1.98 2.95 -15.67
N GLN A 103 2.12 3.52 -16.85
CA GLN A 103 2.22 2.75 -18.08
C GLN A 103 3.66 2.27 -18.25
N LEU A 104 3.86 0.97 -18.44
CA LEU A 104 5.18 0.37 -18.61
C LEU A 104 5.49 0.06 -20.08
N TRP A 105 4.48 -0.38 -20.84
CA TRP A 105 4.64 -0.79 -22.24
C TRP A 105 3.40 -0.39 -23.05
N PRO A 106 3.53 0.06 -24.31
CA PRO A 106 4.75 0.10 -25.16
C PRO A 106 5.67 1.30 -24.93
N GLN A 107 5.19 2.35 -24.27
CA GLN A 107 5.99 3.52 -23.90
C GLN A 107 5.82 3.83 -22.41
N SER A 108 6.94 4.00 -21.70
CA SER A 108 6.96 4.21 -20.23
C SER A 108 6.92 5.68 -19.82
N ASN A 109 6.18 6.52 -20.55
CA ASN A 109 6.18 7.98 -20.38
C ASN A 109 4.98 8.52 -19.60
N MET A 110 4.02 7.67 -19.23
CA MET A 110 2.80 8.10 -18.57
C MET A 110 2.75 7.56 -17.14
N SER A 111 2.65 8.48 -16.19
CA SER A 111 2.27 8.20 -14.80
C SER A 111 1.12 9.13 -14.42
N VAL A 112 0.09 8.56 -13.81
CA VAL A 112 -1.07 9.32 -13.34
C VAL A 112 -1.27 8.98 -11.87
N THR A 113 -1.23 10.00 -11.03
CA THR A 113 -1.61 9.88 -9.62
C THR A 113 -3.13 9.77 -9.55
N LEU A 114 -3.62 8.63 -9.07
CA LEU A 114 -5.05 8.46 -8.81
C LEU A 114 -5.43 9.19 -7.54
N TYR A 115 -4.65 9.01 -6.47
CA TYR A 115 -4.96 9.56 -5.15
C TYR A 115 -3.67 9.82 -4.39
N ASP A 116 -3.60 10.95 -3.68
CA ASP A 116 -2.45 11.30 -2.85
C ASP A 116 -2.90 11.99 -1.57
N ASN A 117 -2.79 11.27 -0.46
CA ASN A 117 -3.03 11.79 0.88
C ASN A 117 -1.99 11.22 1.86
N LEU A 118 -0.76 11.05 1.38
CA LEU A 118 0.33 10.50 2.16
C LEU A 118 1.10 11.63 2.86
N ASP A 119 1.10 11.62 4.20
CA ASP A 119 1.79 12.62 5.03
C ASP A 119 3.14 12.10 5.59
N THR A 120 3.34 10.78 5.61
CA THR A 120 4.52 10.15 6.24
C THR A 120 5.61 9.81 5.23
N ARG A 121 6.88 9.81 5.72
CA ARG A 121 8.05 9.39 4.94
C ARG A 121 8.28 7.87 4.94
N ALA A 122 7.85 7.18 5.99
CA ALA A 122 7.95 5.73 6.08
C ALA A 122 6.71 5.10 5.44
N THR A 123 6.94 4.33 4.37
CA THR A 123 5.87 3.70 3.61
C THR A 123 6.28 2.34 3.08
N ASP A 124 5.35 1.40 3.18
CA ASP A 124 5.42 0.16 2.42
C ASP A 124 4.80 0.37 1.03
N VAL A 125 5.37 -0.30 0.04
CA VAL A 125 4.99 -0.19 -1.36
C VAL A 125 4.51 -1.54 -1.87
N LEU A 126 3.32 -1.54 -2.46
CA LEU A 126 2.76 -2.69 -3.17
C LEU A 126 2.63 -2.35 -4.65
N TYR A 127 3.00 -3.31 -5.50
CA TYR A 127 2.88 -3.21 -6.95
C TYR A 127 1.88 -4.21 -7.49
N GLU A 128 0.93 -3.73 -8.27
CA GLU A 128 -0.16 -4.53 -8.83
C GLU A 128 -0.23 -4.34 -10.35
N PRO A 129 -0.01 -5.41 -11.14
CA PRO A 129 -0.08 -5.30 -12.60
C PRO A 129 -1.52 -5.09 -13.04
N LEU A 130 -1.69 -4.29 -14.09
CA LEU A 130 -3.00 -3.98 -14.66
C LEU A 130 -2.91 -3.72 -16.16
N LEU A 131 -4.05 -3.87 -16.83
CA LEU A 131 -4.22 -3.46 -18.21
C LEU A 131 -4.77 -2.04 -18.25
N LEU A 132 -4.17 -1.21 -19.07
CA LEU A 132 -4.61 0.14 -19.35
C LEU A 132 -5.31 0.14 -20.70
N TYR A 133 -6.59 0.48 -20.72
CA TYR A 133 -7.38 0.53 -21.95
C TYR A 133 -7.54 1.97 -22.41
N ASN A 134 -7.22 2.24 -23.67
CA ASN A 134 -7.52 3.52 -24.30
C ASN A 134 -8.78 3.39 -25.19
N PRO A 135 -9.92 4.00 -24.82
CA PRO A 135 -11.14 3.91 -25.62
C PRO A 135 -11.08 4.69 -26.94
N LEU A 136 -10.15 5.64 -27.10
CA LEU A 136 -10.01 6.44 -28.32
C LEU A 136 -9.26 5.70 -29.43
N THR A 137 -8.25 4.90 -29.05
CA THR A 137 -7.42 4.12 -29.98
C THR A 137 -7.77 2.64 -29.97
N GLU A 138 -8.65 2.21 -29.07
CA GLU A 138 -9.03 0.81 -28.82
C GLU A 138 -7.84 -0.12 -28.52
N THR A 139 -6.75 0.44 -27.98
CA THR A 139 -5.53 -0.30 -27.67
C THR A 139 -5.42 -0.60 -26.17
N ASN A 140 -4.83 -1.76 -25.86
CA ASN A 140 -4.44 -2.13 -24.51
C ASN A 140 -2.95 -1.88 -24.32
N THR A 141 -2.59 -1.23 -23.23
CA THR A 141 -1.21 -1.04 -22.78
C THR A 141 -1.03 -1.74 -21.43
N PHE A 142 0.21 -2.12 -21.11
CA PHE A 142 0.52 -2.77 -19.85
C PHE A 142 0.98 -1.73 -18.85
N GLY A 143 0.43 -1.80 -17.64
CA GLY A 143 0.76 -0.88 -16.56
C GLY A 143 0.91 -1.57 -15.21
N MET A 144 1.33 -0.77 -14.25
CA MET A 144 1.42 -1.16 -12.85
C MET A 144 0.80 -0.08 -11.97
N MET A 145 0.05 -0.48 -10.97
CA MET A 145 -0.39 0.38 -9.88
C MET A 145 0.58 0.24 -8.73
N GLU A 146 1.15 1.36 -8.33
CA GLU A 146 1.93 1.51 -7.11
C GLU A 146 1.02 2.04 -6.01
N ILE A 147 1.02 1.34 -4.87
CA ILE A 147 0.24 1.72 -3.70
C ILE A 147 1.21 1.87 -2.55
N ARG A 148 1.28 3.09 -2.00
CA ARG A 148 2.05 3.39 -0.80
C ARG A 148 1.13 3.57 0.38
N VAL A 149 1.45 2.86 1.47
CA VAL A 149 0.73 2.94 2.74
C VAL A 149 1.70 3.32 3.86
N PRO A 150 1.25 4.07 4.88
CA PRO A 150 2.08 4.39 6.03
C PRO A 150 2.38 3.13 6.84
N THR A 151 3.66 2.93 7.16
CA THR A 151 4.10 1.99 8.20
C THR A 151 3.89 2.69 9.55
N THR A 152 2.75 2.42 10.19
CA THR A 152 2.37 2.97 11.51
C THR A 152 2.16 1.83 12.48
#